data_AF-A0A6I4MPA5-F1
#
_entry.id   AF-A0A6I4MPA5-F1
#
_cell.length_a   1.000
_cell.length_b   1.000
_cell.length_c   1.000
_cell.angle_alpha   90.00
_cell.angle_beta   90.00
_cell.angle_gamma   90.00
#
_symmetry.space_group_name_H-M   'P 1'
#
loop_
_entity.id
_entity.type
_entity.pdbx_description
1 polymer ?
#
loop_
_entity_poly.entity_id
_entity_poly.type
_entity_poly.pdbx_seq_one_letter_code
_entity_poly.pdbx_strand_id
1 'polypeptide(L)'
;MTRADDFEEQRPVLFAIAHRILGSESQARDAVRETRSRWEASGVPPASAGAYLPAEVARVSAEALRSAESSSAATLLTLERLSPLERAVCVLREVFACSLPDIASAVGCSEAACRRLAATLPAAGDGSGRVPAWPRRVAGAENVARLLAATIPPLVQIGITVEQHRVRGRPGAIFRDRNGKILDSAMALDIVDGRIHTIRLVPSPDVIGQ
;
A
#
# COMPACT_ATOMS: atom_id res chain seq x y z
N MET A 1 26.49 -17.83 -24.01
CA MET A 1 25.66 -17.05 -23.06
C MET A 1 25.56 -17.86 -21.79
N THR A 2 25.82 -17.26 -20.64
CA THR A 2 25.65 -17.91 -19.34
C THR A 2 24.21 -17.71 -18.84
N ARG A 3 23.74 -18.54 -17.91
CA ARG A 3 22.42 -18.34 -17.25
C ARG A 3 22.28 -16.96 -16.61
N ALA A 4 23.38 -16.35 -16.19
CA ALA A 4 23.40 -15.01 -15.62
C ALA A 4 23.18 -13.94 -16.70
N ASP A 5 23.80 -14.10 -17.87
CA ASP A 5 23.62 -13.21 -19.02
C ASP A 5 22.16 -13.27 -19.53
N ASP A 6 21.61 -14.48 -19.66
CA ASP A 6 20.21 -14.68 -20.10
C ASP A 6 19.21 -13.99 -19.15
N PHE A 7 19.52 -13.98 -17.84
CA PHE A 7 18.68 -13.32 -16.84
C PHE A 7 18.78 -11.79 -16.92
N GLU A 8 20.00 -11.24 -17.03
CA GLU A 8 20.20 -9.79 -17.10
C GLU A 8 19.60 -9.19 -18.38
N GLU A 9 19.64 -9.92 -19.51
CA GLU A 9 18.97 -9.51 -20.76
C GLU A 9 17.45 -9.32 -20.56
N GLN A 10 16.83 -10.17 -19.74
CA GLN A 10 15.38 -10.15 -19.51
C GLN A 10 14.93 -9.30 -18.33
N ARG A 11 15.86 -8.89 -17.47
CA ARG A 11 15.58 -8.16 -16.24
C ARG A 11 14.63 -6.95 -16.42
N PRO A 12 14.73 -6.11 -17.48
CA PRO A 12 13.78 -5.03 -17.70
C PRO A 12 12.35 -5.52 -17.92
N VAL A 13 12.18 -6.61 -18.69
CA VAL A 13 10.86 -7.22 -18.96
C VAL A 13 10.30 -7.85 -17.69
N LEU A 14 11.13 -8.58 -16.92
CA LEU A 14 10.70 -9.18 -15.66
C LEU A 14 10.22 -8.14 -14.65
N PHE A 15 10.96 -7.02 -14.54
CA PHE A 15 10.57 -5.91 -13.70
C PHE A 15 9.25 -5.27 -14.17
N ALA A 16 9.07 -5.06 -15.48
CA ALA A 16 7.84 -4.50 -16.02
C ALA A 16 6.61 -5.39 -15.75
N ILE A 17 6.76 -6.71 -15.88
CA ILE A 17 5.70 -7.68 -15.56
C ILE A 17 5.38 -7.63 -14.06
N ALA A 18 6.40 -7.76 -13.20
CA ALA A 18 6.23 -7.75 -11.76
C ALA A 18 5.61 -6.43 -11.28
N HIS A 19 6.08 -5.29 -11.80
CA HIS A 19 5.55 -3.97 -11.46
C HIS A 19 4.10 -3.79 -11.92
N ARG A 20 3.71 -4.34 -13.06
CA ARG A 20 2.32 -4.30 -13.51
C ARG A 20 1.39 -5.15 -12.65
N ILE A 21 1.83 -6.32 -12.22
CA ILE A 21 1.05 -7.22 -11.34
C ILE A 21 0.99 -6.66 -9.92
N LEU A 22 2.13 -6.21 -9.40
CA LEU A 22 2.29 -5.84 -8.00
C LEU A 22 2.09 -4.36 -7.75
N GLY A 23 2.04 -3.48 -8.76
CA GLY A 23 1.80 -2.04 -8.62
C GLY A 23 2.72 -1.29 -7.64
N SER A 24 3.88 -1.85 -7.30
CA SER A 24 4.87 -1.29 -6.37
C SER A 24 6.27 -1.63 -6.85
N GLU A 25 7.13 -0.61 -6.90
CA GLU A 25 8.52 -0.75 -7.30
C GLU A 25 9.32 -1.67 -6.37
N SER A 26 9.22 -1.48 -5.04
CA SER A 26 9.91 -2.33 -4.08
C SER A 26 9.50 -3.79 -4.24
N GLN A 27 8.19 -4.06 -4.31
CA GLN A 27 7.68 -5.42 -4.44
C GLN A 27 8.08 -6.05 -5.78
N ALA A 28 8.12 -5.27 -6.87
CA ALA A 28 8.60 -5.74 -8.16
C ALA A 28 10.09 -6.10 -8.12
N ARG A 29 10.94 -5.29 -7.48
CA ARG A 29 12.37 -5.61 -7.30
C ARG A 29 12.56 -6.87 -6.47
N ASP A 30 11.77 -7.04 -5.42
CA ASP A 30 11.83 -8.23 -4.55
C ASP A 30 11.40 -9.49 -5.30
N ALA A 31 10.32 -9.42 -6.08
CA ALA A 31 9.86 -10.53 -6.93
C ALA A 31 10.89 -10.93 -8.00
N VAL A 32 11.57 -9.96 -8.63
CA VAL A 32 12.65 -10.24 -9.59
C VAL A 32 13.84 -10.90 -8.90
N ARG A 33 14.20 -10.47 -7.69
CA ARG A 33 15.29 -11.07 -6.90
C ARG A 33 14.98 -12.52 -6.50
N GLU A 34 13.76 -12.78 -6.06
CA GLU A 34 13.29 -14.13 -5.77
C GLU A 34 13.30 -15.01 -7.02
N THR A 35 12.83 -14.48 -8.16
CA THR A 35 12.86 -15.19 -9.44
C THR A 35 14.29 -15.56 -9.84
N ARG A 36 15.26 -14.67 -9.64
CA ARG A 36 16.69 -14.96 -9.84
C ARG A 36 17.16 -16.10 -8.94
N SER A 37 16.82 -16.06 -7.66
CA SER A 37 17.22 -17.11 -6.71
C SER A 37 16.66 -18.48 -7.13
N ARG A 38 15.38 -18.54 -7.52
CA ARG A 38 14.74 -19.77 -8.04
C ARG A 38 15.36 -20.25 -9.35
N TRP A 39 15.73 -19.32 -10.24
CA TRP A 39 16.43 -19.62 -11.50
C TRP A 39 17.80 -20.25 -11.26
N GLU A 40 18.59 -19.67 -10.36
CA GLU A 40 19.93 -20.16 -10.00
C GLU A 40 19.86 -21.51 -9.29
N ALA A 41 18.85 -21.73 -8.45
CA ALA A 41 18.60 -23.01 -7.78
C ALA A 41 18.04 -24.10 -8.71
N SER A 42 17.56 -23.75 -9.91
CA SER A 42 16.97 -24.74 -10.83
C SER A 42 18.04 -25.67 -11.43
N GLY A 43 17.93 -26.97 -11.14
CA GLY A 43 18.91 -27.96 -11.59
C GLY A 43 18.87 -28.23 -13.10
N VAL A 44 17.68 -28.22 -13.72
CA VAL A 44 17.50 -28.47 -15.16
C VAL A 44 17.22 -27.15 -15.87
N PRO A 45 18.09 -26.69 -16.78
CA PRO A 45 17.83 -25.48 -17.55
C PRO A 45 16.63 -25.72 -18.48
N PRO A 46 15.59 -24.87 -18.46
CA PRO A 46 14.51 -24.94 -19.42
C PRO A 46 15.03 -24.64 -20.82
N ALA A 47 14.30 -25.14 -21.83
CA ALA A 47 14.67 -24.99 -23.23
C ALA A 47 14.77 -23.53 -23.70
N SER A 48 14.11 -22.59 -23.01
CA SER A 48 14.19 -21.15 -23.29
C SER A 48 14.01 -20.33 -22.02
N ALA A 49 15.01 -19.51 -21.68
CA ALA A 49 14.91 -18.51 -20.63
C ALA A 49 13.78 -17.50 -20.93
N GLY A 50 13.59 -17.12 -22.20
CA GLY A 50 12.59 -16.14 -22.66
C GLY A 50 11.14 -16.57 -22.51
N ALA A 51 10.87 -17.87 -22.47
CA ALA A 51 9.55 -18.37 -22.10
C ALA A 51 9.42 -18.57 -20.58
N TYR A 52 10.49 -19.05 -19.95
CA TYR A 52 10.45 -19.46 -18.55
C TYR A 52 10.43 -18.30 -17.56
N LEU A 53 11.35 -17.33 -17.68
CA LEU A 53 11.50 -16.26 -16.68
C LEU A 53 10.27 -15.35 -16.59
N PRO A 54 9.60 -14.95 -17.71
CA PRO A 54 8.35 -14.18 -17.63
C PRO A 54 7.21 -14.94 -16.92
N ALA A 55 7.10 -16.26 -17.15
CA ALA A 55 6.11 -17.08 -16.48
C ALA A 55 6.43 -17.23 -14.98
N GLU A 56 7.70 -17.43 -14.65
CA GLU A 56 8.15 -17.60 -13.28
C GLU A 56 7.98 -16.32 -12.45
N VAL A 57 8.36 -15.15 -13.00
CA VAL A 57 8.15 -13.86 -12.29
C VAL A 57 6.66 -13.56 -12.10
N ALA A 58 5.80 -13.94 -13.07
CA ALA A 58 4.35 -13.81 -12.91
C ALA A 58 3.83 -14.72 -11.79
N ARG A 59 4.33 -15.95 -11.69
CA ARG A 59 4.00 -16.90 -10.62
C ARG A 59 4.42 -16.38 -9.24
N VAL A 60 5.67 -15.93 -9.11
CA VAL A 60 6.21 -15.31 -7.88
C VAL A 60 5.39 -14.08 -7.48
N SER A 61 5.02 -13.24 -8.45
CA SER A 61 4.18 -12.07 -8.20
C SER A 61 2.78 -12.44 -7.72
N ALA A 62 2.15 -13.47 -8.30
CA ALA A 62 0.84 -13.96 -7.88
C ALA A 62 0.89 -14.59 -6.47
N GLU A 63 1.97 -15.29 -6.13
CA GLU A 63 2.21 -15.82 -4.78
C GLU A 63 2.36 -14.70 -3.74
N ALA A 64 3.13 -13.65 -4.09
CA ALA A 64 3.27 -12.47 -3.24
C ALA A 64 1.93 -11.75 -3.01
N LEU A 65 1.06 -11.65 -4.03
CA LEU A 65 -0.30 -11.09 -3.87
C LEU A 65 -1.14 -11.92 -2.89
N ARG A 66 -1.19 -13.24 -3.05
CA ARG A 66 -1.96 -14.12 -2.13
C ARG A 66 -1.46 -14.05 -0.69
N SER A 67 -0.15 -13.96 -0.49
CA SER A 67 0.45 -13.74 0.83
C SER A 67 0.05 -12.37 1.42
N ALA A 68 0.05 -11.33 0.59
CA ALA A 68 -0.43 -10.01 0.98
C ALA A 68 -1.94 -10.00 1.32
N GLU A 69 -2.77 -10.72 0.58
CA GLU A 69 -4.21 -10.87 0.87
C GLU A 69 -4.45 -11.52 2.23
N SER A 70 -3.70 -12.58 2.54
CA SER A 70 -3.82 -13.30 3.81
C SER A 70 -3.36 -12.48 5.01
N SER A 71 -2.26 -11.73 4.86
CA SER A 71 -1.77 -10.83 5.92
C SER A 71 -2.64 -9.59 6.09
N SER A 72 -3.25 -9.06 5.02
CA SER A 72 -4.18 -7.93 5.07
C SER A 72 -5.37 -8.19 6.00
N ALA A 73 -5.95 -9.40 5.92
CA ALA A 73 -7.08 -9.78 6.77
C ALA A 73 -6.73 -9.71 8.27
N ALA A 74 -5.53 -10.18 8.65
CA ALA A 74 -5.07 -10.15 10.04
C ALA A 74 -4.85 -8.72 10.58
N THR A 75 -4.33 -7.81 9.75
CA THR A 75 -4.17 -6.40 10.14
C THR A 75 -5.52 -5.71 10.32
N LEU A 76 -6.48 -5.97 9.43
CA LEU A 76 -7.82 -5.36 9.51
C LEU A 76 -8.57 -5.77 10.77
N LEU A 77 -8.46 -7.04 11.19
CA LEU A 77 -9.02 -7.49 12.47
C LEU A 77 -8.42 -6.77 13.68
N THR A 78 -7.18 -6.27 13.57
CA THR A 78 -6.53 -5.49 14.63
C THR A 78 -7.12 -4.09 14.73
N LEU A 79 -7.34 -3.42 13.58
CA LEU A 79 -8.00 -2.11 13.54
C LEU A 79 -9.41 -2.12 14.11
N GLU A 80 -10.17 -3.19 13.82
CA GLU A 80 -11.55 -3.33 14.27
C GLU A 80 -11.66 -3.38 15.80
N ARG A 81 -10.59 -3.77 16.51
CA ARG A 81 -10.52 -3.79 17.97
C ARG A 81 -10.20 -2.43 18.61
N LEU A 82 -9.70 -1.47 17.82
CA LEU A 82 -9.37 -0.13 18.33
C LEU A 82 -10.64 0.70 18.54
N SER A 83 -10.62 1.59 19.54
CA SER A 83 -11.65 2.62 19.70
C SER A 83 -11.65 3.57 18.48
N PRO A 84 -12.74 4.33 18.22
CA PRO A 84 -12.81 5.22 17.06
C PRO A 84 -11.65 6.23 16.98
N LEU A 85 -11.22 6.78 18.12
CA LEU A 85 -10.12 7.75 18.19
C LEU A 85 -8.76 7.10 17.96
N GLU A 86 -8.49 5.96 18.61
CA GLU A 86 -7.29 5.15 18.39
C GLU A 86 -7.16 4.73 16.93
N ARG A 87 -8.27 4.29 16.34
CA ARG A 87 -8.32 3.90 14.93
C ARG A 87 -8.05 5.09 14.02
N ALA A 88 -8.64 6.25 14.28
CA ALA A 88 -8.38 7.45 13.50
C ALA A 88 -6.90 7.88 13.57
N VAL A 89 -6.28 7.88 14.76
CA VAL A 89 -4.86 8.20 14.92
C VAL A 89 -3.97 7.16 14.24
N CYS A 90 -4.27 5.86 14.39
CA CYS A 90 -3.54 4.79 13.72
C CYS A 90 -3.61 4.93 12.20
N VAL A 91 -4.81 5.12 11.66
CA VAL A 91 -5.02 5.31 10.23
C VAL A 91 -4.28 6.53 9.72
N LEU A 92 -4.47 7.70 10.34
CA LEU A 92 -3.86 8.94 9.82
C LEU A 92 -2.33 8.86 9.84
N ARG A 93 -1.75 8.20 10.85
CA ARG A 93 -0.30 7.97 10.93
C ARG A 93 0.19 6.92 9.94
N GLU A 94 -0.40 5.74 9.93
CA GLU A 94 0.15 4.57 9.24
C GLU A 94 -0.33 4.45 7.78
N VAL A 95 -1.55 4.92 7.49
CA VAL A 95 -2.17 4.82 6.16
C VAL A 95 -1.92 6.09 5.36
N PHE A 96 -2.18 7.25 5.98
CA PHE A 96 -2.06 8.54 5.33
C PHE A 96 -0.69 9.19 5.50
N ALA A 97 0.21 8.57 6.28
CA ALA A 97 1.54 9.10 6.56
C ALA A 97 1.51 10.57 7.08
N CYS A 98 0.45 10.97 7.77
CA CYS A 98 0.30 12.33 8.29
C CYS A 98 1.28 12.60 9.43
N SER A 99 1.74 13.85 9.52
CA SER A 99 2.54 14.31 10.64
C SER A 99 1.72 14.32 11.94
N LEU A 100 2.37 14.13 13.11
CA LEU A 100 1.69 14.22 14.41
C LEU A 100 0.93 15.55 14.62
N PRO A 101 1.47 16.73 14.22
CA PRO A 101 0.72 17.99 14.25
C PRO A 101 -0.58 17.97 13.44
N ASP A 102 -0.55 17.40 12.23
CA ASP A 102 -1.75 17.32 11.37
C ASP A 102 -2.79 16.35 11.93
N ILE A 103 -2.33 15.23 12.47
CA ILE A 103 -3.20 14.29 13.18
C ILE A 103 -3.88 14.99 14.35
N ALA A 104 -3.13 15.77 15.14
CA ALA A 104 -3.65 16.50 16.29
C ALA A 104 -4.72 17.52 15.90
N SER A 105 -4.47 18.30 14.84
CA SER A 105 -5.46 19.21 14.24
C SER A 105 -6.72 18.45 13.80
N ALA A 106 -6.55 17.34 13.08
CA ALA A 106 -7.65 16.60 12.49
C ALA A 106 -8.56 15.93 13.54
N VAL A 107 -7.97 15.26 14.53
CA VAL A 107 -8.74 14.57 15.59
C VAL A 107 -9.22 15.53 16.68
N GLY A 108 -8.67 16.75 16.76
CA GLY A 108 -9.01 17.75 17.76
C GLY A 108 -8.43 17.46 19.15
N CYS A 109 -7.25 16.81 19.24
CA CYS A 109 -6.48 16.67 20.49
C CYS A 109 -5.22 17.55 20.49
N SER A 110 -4.65 17.80 21.68
CA SER A 110 -3.32 18.43 21.76
C SER A 110 -2.23 17.49 21.25
N GLU A 111 -1.18 18.00 20.63
CA GLU A 111 -0.07 17.17 20.12
C GLU A 111 0.50 16.22 21.19
N ALA A 112 0.58 16.68 22.45
CA ALA A 112 1.03 15.86 23.56
C ALA A 112 0.08 14.68 23.86
N ALA A 113 -1.24 14.90 23.79
CA ALA A 113 -2.23 13.84 23.95
C ALA A 113 -2.18 12.85 22.78
N CYS A 114 -2.09 13.37 21.55
CA CYS A 114 -2.02 12.53 20.37
C CYS A 114 -0.71 11.72 20.31
N ARG A 115 0.42 12.29 20.78
CA ARG A 115 1.71 11.57 20.92
C ARG A 115 1.65 10.46 21.95
N ARG A 116 1.00 10.68 23.10
CA ARG A 116 0.77 9.62 24.10
C ARG A 116 -0.07 8.48 23.53
N LEU A 117 -1.16 8.82 22.83
CA LEU A 117 -2.02 7.82 22.20
C LEU A 117 -1.27 7.07 21.08
N ALA A 118 -0.50 7.78 20.26
CA ALA A 118 0.34 7.20 19.24
C ALA A 118 1.35 6.19 19.82
N ALA A 119 1.89 6.43 21.01
CA ALA A 119 2.82 5.53 21.68
C ALA A 119 2.18 4.23 22.21
N THR A 120 0.85 4.23 22.45
CA THR A 120 0.12 3.01 22.85
C THR A 120 -0.33 2.18 21.66
N LEU A 121 -0.43 2.80 20.49
CA LEU A 121 -0.78 2.12 19.25
C LEU A 121 0.38 1.30 18.72
N PRO A 122 0.12 0.10 18.18
CA PRO A 122 1.17 -0.65 17.51
C PRO A 122 1.82 0.17 16.39
N ALA A 123 3.14 0.27 16.41
CA ALA A 123 3.90 0.90 15.34
C ALA A 123 3.90 -0.01 14.10
N ALA A 124 3.80 0.56 12.90
CA ALA A 124 4.06 -0.21 11.68
C ALA A 124 5.55 -0.58 11.59
N GLY A 125 5.85 -1.81 11.98
CA GLY A 125 6.90 -2.68 11.47
C GLY A 125 8.34 -2.16 11.40
N ASP A 126 9.14 -2.53 12.40
CA ASP A 126 10.56 -2.87 12.23
C ASP A 126 10.78 -4.37 11.92
N GLY A 127 9.72 -5.17 11.88
CA GLY A 127 9.78 -6.60 11.53
C GLY A 127 10.09 -7.55 12.69
N SER A 128 10.10 -7.10 13.95
CA SER A 128 10.51 -7.91 15.11
C SER A 128 9.44 -8.83 15.74
N GLY A 129 8.24 -8.96 15.14
CA GLY A 129 7.41 -10.16 15.32
C GLY A 129 6.42 -10.19 16.49
N ARG A 130 5.73 -9.08 16.84
CA ARG A 130 4.58 -9.19 17.78
C ARG A 130 3.30 -8.43 17.45
N VAL A 131 3.27 -7.66 16.35
CA VAL A 131 2.05 -7.02 15.85
C VAL A 131 2.11 -7.00 14.32
N PRO A 132 1.02 -7.30 13.59
CA PRO A 132 1.01 -7.08 12.15
C PRO A 132 1.30 -5.61 11.84
N ALA A 133 2.49 -5.36 11.30
CA ALA A 133 2.83 -4.11 10.66
C ALA A 133 1.77 -3.79 9.60
N TRP A 134 1.46 -2.50 9.42
CA TRP A 134 0.57 -2.12 8.34
C TRP A 134 1.06 -2.72 7.02
N PRO A 135 0.24 -3.48 6.29
CA PRO A 135 0.71 -4.14 5.10
C PRO A 135 1.07 -3.06 4.09
N ARG A 136 2.28 -3.15 3.51
CA ARG A 136 2.74 -2.24 2.45
C ARG A 136 1.76 -2.16 1.27
N ARG A 137 0.91 -3.18 1.13
CA ARG A 137 -0.18 -3.28 0.16
C ARG A 137 -1.33 -4.06 0.77
N VAL A 138 -2.53 -3.54 0.64
CA VAL A 138 -3.75 -4.32 0.80
C VAL A 138 -4.15 -4.90 -0.55
N ALA A 139 -4.22 -6.21 -0.63
CA ALA A 139 -4.63 -6.93 -1.84
C ALA A 139 -6.01 -7.56 -1.65
N GLY A 140 -6.75 -7.72 -2.75
CA GLY A 140 -8.11 -8.27 -2.78
C GLY A 140 -9.19 -7.21 -2.57
N ALA A 141 -10.22 -7.22 -3.43
CA ALA A 141 -11.30 -6.22 -3.39
C ALA A 141 -12.07 -6.22 -2.06
N GLU A 142 -12.30 -7.40 -1.47
CA GLU A 142 -12.97 -7.55 -0.17
C GLU A 142 -12.16 -6.93 0.98
N ASN A 143 -10.85 -7.17 1.01
CA ASN A 143 -9.96 -6.57 2.01
C ASN A 143 -9.88 -5.05 1.85
N VAL A 144 -9.84 -4.55 0.60
CA VAL A 144 -9.89 -3.11 0.32
C VAL A 144 -11.22 -2.50 0.78
N ALA A 145 -12.34 -3.16 0.50
CA ALA A 145 -13.66 -2.71 0.95
C ALA A 145 -13.74 -2.67 2.48
N ARG A 146 -13.25 -3.71 3.17
CA ARG A 146 -13.15 -3.74 4.64
C ARG A 146 -12.26 -2.65 5.19
N LEU A 147 -11.11 -2.39 4.57
CA LEU A 147 -10.24 -1.30 4.97
C LEU A 147 -10.97 0.04 4.90
N LEU A 148 -11.59 0.34 3.75
CA LEU A 148 -12.32 1.59 3.56
C LEU A 148 -13.49 1.70 4.53
N ALA A 149 -14.24 0.62 4.76
CA ALA A 149 -15.36 0.60 5.71
C ALA A 149 -14.89 0.75 7.18
N ALA A 150 -13.73 0.21 7.54
CA ALA A 150 -13.16 0.38 8.87
C ALA A 150 -12.55 1.77 9.10
N THR A 151 -12.14 2.43 8.01
CA THR A 151 -11.35 3.66 8.03
C THR A 151 -12.16 4.92 7.80
N ILE A 152 -12.97 4.98 6.75
CA ILE A 152 -13.65 6.21 6.31
C ILE A 152 -14.68 6.70 7.35
N PRO A 153 -15.56 5.88 7.94
CA PRO A 153 -16.56 6.38 8.87
C PRO A 153 -15.96 7.04 10.13
N PRO A 154 -14.94 6.47 10.80
CA PRO A 154 -14.27 7.16 11.91
C PRO A 154 -13.64 8.50 11.52
N LEU A 155 -13.06 8.61 10.31
CA LEU A 155 -12.49 9.88 9.83
C LEU A 155 -13.58 10.93 9.63
N VAL A 156 -14.73 10.55 9.04
CA VAL A 156 -15.88 11.45 8.87
C VAL A 156 -16.44 11.88 10.23
N GLN A 157 -16.52 10.97 11.20
CA GLN A 157 -17.00 11.27 12.56
C GLN A 157 -16.14 12.32 13.28
N ILE A 158 -14.84 12.41 12.98
CA ILE A 158 -13.94 13.43 13.56
C ILE A 158 -13.86 14.71 12.71
N GLY A 159 -14.70 14.83 11.68
CA GLY A 159 -14.82 16.03 10.84
C GLY A 159 -13.90 16.05 9.62
N ILE A 160 -13.28 14.92 9.25
CA ILE A 160 -12.53 14.84 7.98
C ILE A 160 -13.52 14.65 6.83
N THR A 161 -13.37 15.47 5.80
CA THR A 161 -14.17 15.37 4.57
C THR A 161 -13.34 14.75 3.44
N VAL A 162 -14.02 14.02 2.56
CA VAL A 162 -13.43 13.39 1.37
C VAL A 162 -14.06 14.05 0.15
N GLU A 163 -13.26 14.74 -0.65
CA GLU A 163 -13.74 15.45 -1.83
C GLU A 163 -13.13 14.88 -3.09
N GLN A 164 -13.95 14.67 -4.11
CA GLN A 164 -13.48 14.20 -5.41
C GLN A 164 -12.56 15.25 -6.04
N HIS A 165 -11.40 14.81 -6.51
CA HIS A 165 -10.44 15.69 -7.16
C HIS A 165 -9.60 14.92 -8.17
N ARG A 166 -9.05 15.59 -9.18
CA ARG A 166 -8.08 14.93 -10.07
C ARG A 166 -6.71 14.91 -9.40
N VAL A 167 -6.15 13.72 -9.25
CA VAL A 167 -4.83 13.50 -8.67
C VAL A 167 -3.89 13.03 -9.77
N ARG A 168 -2.89 13.84 -10.12
CA ARG A 168 -1.97 13.58 -11.25
C ARG A 168 -2.73 13.27 -12.56
N GLY A 169 -3.80 14.02 -12.84
CA GLY A 169 -4.66 13.85 -14.02
C GLY A 169 -5.62 12.67 -13.99
N ARG A 170 -5.57 11.82 -12.95
CA ARG A 170 -6.44 10.64 -12.77
C ARG A 170 -7.60 10.95 -11.81
N PRO A 171 -8.73 10.23 -11.89
CA PRO A 171 -9.78 10.30 -10.87
C PRO A 171 -9.21 10.01 -9.48
N GLY A 172 -9.68 10.74 -8.47
CA GLY A 172 -9.12 10.65 -7.13
C GLY A 172 -9.95 11.42 -6.10
N ALA A 173 -9.39 11.57 -4.91
CA ALA A 173 -9.97 12.36 -3.83
C ALA A 173 -8.89 13.03 -2.99
N ILE A 174 -9.21 14.19 -2.43
CA ILE A 174 -8.43 14.84 -1.38
C ILE A 174 -9.16 14.72 -0.05
N PHE A 175 -8.41 14.82 1.04
CA PHE A 175 -8.93 14.78 2.40
C PHE A 175 -8.73 16.14 3.05
N ARG A 176 -9.76 16.68 3.69
CA ARG A 176 -9.66 17.92 4.46
C ARG A 176 -10.02 17.68 5.91
N ASP A 177 -9.27 18.30 6.81
CA ASP A 177 -9.62 18.30 8.23
C ASP A 177 -10.85 19.17 8.52
N ARG A 178 -11.27 19.20 9.79
CA ARG A 178 -12.42 19.99 10.24
C ARG A 178 -12.28 21.51 10.01
N ASN A 179 -11.06 22.00 9.83
CA ASN A 179 -10.74 23.41 9.58
C ASN A 179 -10.59 23.70 8.08
N GLY A 180 -10.81 22.70 7.21
CA GLY A 180 -10.66 22.82 5.76
C GLY A 180 -9.22 22.66 5.26
N LYS A 181 -8.25 22.37 6.13
CA LYS A 181 -6.86 22.13 5.72
C LYS A 181 -6.76 20.81 4.96
N ILE A 182 -6.13 20.83 3.79
CA ILE A 182 -5.85 19.61 3.02
C ILE A 182 -4.79 18.79 3.77
N LEU A 183 -5.07 17.49 3.98
CA LEU A 183 -4.10 16.58 4.57
C LEU A 183 -2.94 16.30 3.60
N ASP A 184 -1.79 15.90 4.12
CA ASP A 184 -0.56 15.63 3.35
C ASP A 184 -0.66 14.44 2.38
N SER A 185 -1.78 13.73 2.35
CA SER A 185 -2.05 12.60 1.45
C SER A 185 -3.38 12.77 0.72
N ALA A 186 -3.41 12.27 -0.51
CA ALA A 186 -4.58 12.21 -1.38
C ALA A 186 -4.73 10.81 -1.97
N MET A 187 -5.91 10.48 -2.47
CA MET A 187 -6.23 9.21 -3.08
C MET A 187 -6.26 9.34 -4.61
N ALA A 188 -5.52 8.49 -5.32
CA ALA A 188 -5.57 8.33 -6.76
C ALA A 188 -6.16 6.97 -7.14
N LEU A 189 -7.03 6.95 -8.13
CA LEU A 189 -7.66 5.74 -8.65
C LEU A 189 -7.12 5.42 -10.04
N ASP A 190 -6.65 4.19 -10.23
CA ASP A 190 -6.47 3.63 -11.57
C ASP A 190 -7.72 2.88 -11.98
N ILE A 191 -8.33 3.35 -13.07
CA ILE A 191 -9.55 2.77 -13.62
C ILE A 191 -9.22 2.14 -14.97
N VAL A 192 -9.56 0.88 -15.12
CA VAL A 192 -9.42 0.11 -16.37
C VAL A 192 -10.79 -0.50 -16.66
N ASP A 193 -11.31 -0.30 -17.88
CA ASP A 193 -12.62 -0.81 -18.31
C ASP A 193 -13.77 -0.48 -17.34
N GLY A 194 -13.78 0.75 -16.82
CA GLY A 194 -14.80 1.23 -15.87
C GLY A 194 -14.71 0.63 -14.46
N ARG A 195 -13.66 -0.14 -14.14
CA ARG A 195 -13.44 -0.75 -12.83
C ARG A 195 -12.18 -0.18 -12.17
N ILE A 196 -12.25 0.05 -10.86
CA ILE A 196 -11.07 0.44 -10.07
C ILE A 196 -10.14 -0.77 -9.98
N HIS A 197 -8.96 -0.66 -10.57
CA HIS A 197 -7.94 -1.70 -10.53
C HIS A 197 -6.96 -1.47 -9.38
N THR A 198 -6.71 -0.21 -9.02
CA THR A 198 -5.79 0.14 -7.92
C THR A 198 -6.20 1.45 -7.27
N ILE A 199 -6.12 1.49 -5.94
CA ILE A 199 -6.22 2.70 -5.13
C ILE A 199 -4.83 3.00 -4.59
N ARG A 200 -4.35 4.23 -4.78
CA ARG A 200 -3.06 4.69 -4.23
C ARG A 200 -3.28 5.88 -3.33
N LEU A 201 -2.64 5.86 -2.17
CA LEU A 201 -2.40 7.08 -1.42
C LEU A 201 -1.11 7.70 -1.91
N VAL A 202 -1.18 8.98 -2.28
CA VAL A 202 -0.06 9.75 -2.81
C VAL A 202 0.08 11.04 -2.00
N PRO A 203 1.29 11.59 -1.87
CA PRO A 203 1.46 12.89 -1.23
C PRO A 203 0.59 13.96 -1.88
N SER A 204 -0.16 14.70 -1.06
CA SER A 204 -0.98 15.84 -1.45
C SER A 204 -0.26 16.94 -2.24
N PRO A 205 1.04 17.28 -2.02
CA PRO A 205 1.74 18.22 -2.90
C PRO A 205 1.75 17.81 -4.38
N ASP A 206 1.53 16.53 -4.70
CA ASP A 206 1.36 16.06 -6.09
C ASP A 206 -0.02 16.38 -6.70
N VAL A 207 -0.94 16.90 -5.89
CA VAL A 207 -2.32 17.26 -6.26
C VAL A 207 -2.48 18.75 -6.47
N ILE A 208 -1.73 19.57 -5.73
CA ILE A 208 -1.84 21.04 -5.71
C ILE A 208 -0.90 21.68 -6.76
N GLY A 209 -0.63 20.94 -7.84
CA GLY A 209 0.17 21.40 -8.97
C GLY A 209 -0.65 22.27 -9.93
N GLN A 210 -0.53 23.59 -9.71
CA GLN A 210 -1.13 24.76 -10.37
C GLN A 210 -2.56 25.13 -9.95
#